data_AF-A0A535BU46-F1
#
_entry.id   AF-A0A535BU46-F1
#
_cell.length_a   1.000
_cell.length_b   1.000
_cell.length_c   1.000
_cell.angle_alpha   90.00
_cell.angle_beta   90.00
_cell.angle_gamma   90.00
#
_symmetry.space_group_name_H-M   'P 1'
#
loop_
_entity.id
_entity.type
_entity.pdbx_description
1 polymer ?
#
loop_
_entity_poly.entity_id
_entity_poly.type
_entity_poly.pdbx_seq_one_letter_code
_entity_poly.pdbx_strand_id
1 'polypeptide(L)'
;MQHMMSMNDNMHDTFWRNDQIMVVFRSDIPLVSDGILNEEPLLQKLNLPLQLQGINQFLQINQVPVTLAFLGDDEKPAPPDQPALSKANSGDNSKLPPGVHLFGLTSPIQTDYGVINTSVISFLKIDKGSAQGAGGTPSARVLPGKGHGSNNDESLIPTIVTTLNDGLDDLNKKSMVPIALSAPAWLCGGTPIGQGCPLTPPMPVEDSCSNWHITLPDLDPQLQSLMGDGVTVFILDAFPERGVISRAARDAGDDNWLLSNVNETVSFDYSMMSGVQEIRDMVSTGNASVGKDVYGEHYPILMPDHGLFIAGIVRDIAPNANIECIRVLNDLCVGDMSKLVGALWRIYNRMLSVNPDTGQVGDLYQKPVVINLSLVIPTDEEAQQKQINPGAGGFNIIQADLFLAITSLTQVGAIVVASAGNEGDLREMPPGGKRPMALYPAAFGNSIDNVIAVGAATSAGAAASYSCYPGPRGIATYGGEVPDVQPLDPPSSNPVVTVKDAPRGIYSSVEYPPLSDVPADPPEQYY
;
A
#
# COMPACT_ATOMS: atom_id res chain seq x y z
N MET A 1 -42.32 3.90 -12.60
CA MET A 1 -41.89 4.61 -11.37
C MET A 1 -40.96 3.67 -10.64
N GLN A 2 -39.69 3.65 -11.05
CA GLN A 2 -38.63 2.93 -10.37
C GLN A 2 -38.23 3.75 -9.14
N HIS A 3 -38.08 3.06 -8.01
CA HIS A 3 -37.45 3.63 -6.82
C HIS A 3 -36.00 3.96 -7.18
N MET A 4 -35.70 5.25 -7.38
CA MET A 4 -34.35 5.77 -7.15
C MET A 4 -34.03 5.49 -5.69
N MET A 5 -33.18 4.50 -5.43
CA MET A 5 -32.42 4.48 -4.20
C MET A 5 -31.51 5.70 -4.25
N SER A 6 -31.79 6.66 -3.37
CA SER A 6 -30.90 7.77 -3.04
C SER A 6 -29.55 7.18 -2.58
N MET A 7 -28.56 7.14 -3.48
CA MET A 7 -27.17 6.80 -3.17
C MET A 7 -26.43 7.97 -2.49
N ASN A 8 -27.12 8.73 -1.64
CA ASN A 8 -26.50 9.76 -0.81
C ASN A 8 -26.30 9.33 0.65
N ASP A 9 -26.65 8.09 1.00
CA ASP A 9 -26.45 7.57 2.34
C ASP A 9 -25.51 6.34 2.30
N ASN A 10 -24.31 6.53 2.86
CA ASN A 10 -23.35 5.52 3.34
C ASN A 10 -22.05 5.25 2.53
N MET A 11 -21.37 6.30 2.07
CA MET A 11 -19.91 6.29 1.88
C MET A 11 -19.23 6.96 3.11
N HIS A 12 -18.72 6.19 4.07
CA HIS A 12 -17.63 6.62 4.98
C HIS A 12 -16.40 7.27 4.27
N ASP A 13 -16.43 8.60 4.14
CA ASP A 13 -15.39 9.46 3.55
C ASP A 13 -13.99 9.48 4.25
N THR A 14 -13.44 8.35 4.70
CA THR A 14 -12.18 8.30 5.48
C THR A 14 -11.13 7.39 4.84
N PHE A 15 -9.88 7.86 4.77
CA PHE A 15 -8.74 7.15 4.16
C PHE A 15 -7.90 6.39 5.18
N TRP A 16 -8.55 5.83 6.21
CA TRP A 16 -7.89 5.11 7.29
C TRP A 16 -8.84 4.10 7.91
N ARG A 17 -8.29 3.19 8.69
CA ARG A 17 -9.05 2.25 9.50
C ARG A 17 -9.67 2.91 10.72
N ASN A 18 -10.96 2.68 10.95
CA ASN A 18 -11.67 3.21 12.12
C ASN A 18 -11.40 2.44 13.42
N ASP A 19 -10.75 1.29 13.34
CA ASP A 19 -10.45 0.38 14.45
C ASP A 19 -8.95 0.33 14.80
N GLN A 20 -8.09 1.08 14.10
CA GLN A 20 -6.64 1.05 14.33
C GLN A 20 -5.98 2.43 14.23
N ILE A 21 -4.92 2.61 15.02
CA ILE A 21 -3.96 3.71 14.84
C ILE A 21 -2.55 3.15 14.71
N MET A 22 -1.64 3.96 14.21
CA MET A 22 -0.22 3.68 14.21
C MET A 22 0.48 4.56 15.26
N VAL A 23 1.37 3.96 16.05
CA VAL A 23 2.26 4.64 16.98
C VAL A 23 3.70 4.29 16.64
N VAL A 24 4.56 5.29 16.51
CA VAL A 24 6.00 5.09 16.33
C VAL A 24 6.70 5.28 17.67
N PHE A 25 7.27 4.21 18.21
CA PHE A 25 8.22 4.30 19.33
C PHE A 25 9.63 4.50 18.80
N ARG A 26 10.42 5.32 19.49
CA ARG A 26 11.83 5.56 19.18
C ARG A 26 12.74 4.77 20.11
N SER A 27 13.82 4.27 19.53
CA SER A 27 14.94 3.70 20.28
C SER A 27 16.26 4.30 19.80
N ASP A 28 17.10 4.67 20.75
CA ASP A 28 18.51 5.03 20.55
C ASP A 28 19.41 3.80 20.43
N ILE A 29 18.89 2.58 20.59
CA ILE A 29 19.63 1.34 20.34
C ILE A 29 19.53 1.02 18.85
N PRO A 30 20.67 0.90 18.13
CA PRO A 30 20.67 0.43 16.74
C PRO A 30 20.25 -1.04 16.66
N LEU A 31 19.37 -1.38 15.73
CA LEU A 31 18.87 -2.75 15.55
C LEU A 31 20.00 -3.73 15.25
N VAL A 32 20.96 -3.29 14.42
CA VAL A 32 22.19 -4.03 14.12
C VAL A 32 23.39 -3.14 14.39
N SER A 33 24.36 -3.61 15.17
CA SER A 33 25.65 -2.94 15.40
C SER A 33 26.78 -3.94 15.31
N ASP A 34 27.82 -3.64 14.52
CA ASP A 34 28.98 -4.52 14.34
C ASP A 34 28.62 -5.95 13.92
N GLY A 35 27.56 -6.09 13.11
CA GLY A 35 27.03 -7.38 12.66
C GLY A 35 26.26 -8.17 13.73
N ILE A 36 26.00 -7.59 14.89
CA ILE A 36 25.24 -8.20 15.99
C ILE A 36 23.82 -7.61 16.00
N LEU A 37 22.82 -8.49 16.08
CA LEU A 37 21.42 -8.12 16.25
C LEU A 37 21.15 -7.74 17.71
N ASN A 38 20.67 -6.52 17.94
CA ASN A 38 20.35 -5.96 19.27
C ASN A 38 18.85 -6.00 19.59
N GLU A 39 18.08 -6.86 18.93
CA GLU A 39 16.63 -6.93 19.11
C GLU A 39 16.24 -7.16 20.58
N GLU A 40 16.86 -8.12 21.26
CA GLU A 40 16.52 -8.42 22.66
C GLU A 40 16.84 -7.24 23.62
N PRO A 41 18.05 -6.65 23.64
CA PRO A 41 18.32 -5.43 24.41
C PRO A 41 17.37 -4.28 24.10
N LEU A 42 17.01 -4.10 22.82
CA LEU A 42 16.06 -3.08 22.38
C LEU A 42 14.67 -3.31 22.97
N LEU A 43 14.13 -4.53 22.86
CA LEU A 43 12.80 -4.86 23.36
C LEU A 43 12.74 -4.86 24.89
N GLN A 44 13.82 -5.26 25.57
CA GLN A 44 13.92 -5.15 27.02
C GLN A 44 13.92 -3.69 27.49
N LYS A 45 14.65 -2.80 26.80
CA LYS A 45 14.68 -1.37 27.13
C LYS A 45 13.33 -0.70 26.87
N LEU A 46 12.72 -0.99 25.71
CA LEU A 46 11.43 -0.40 25.35
C LEU A 46 10.31 -0.91 26.24
N ASN A 47 10.24 -2.22 26.49
CA ASN A 47 9.13 -2.86 27.23
C ASN A 47 7.77 -2.38 26.70
N LEU A 48 7.46 -2.71 25.44
CA LEU A 48 6.26 -2.24 24.72
C LEU A 48 4.95 -2.39 25.52
N PRO A 49 4.70 -3.48 26.29
CA PRO A 49 3.52 -3.57 27.14
C PRO A 49 3.42 -2.46 28.19
N LEU A 50 4.54 -2.07 28.81
CA LEU A 50 4.59 -0.96 29.76
C LEU A 50 4.34 0.38 29.05
N GLN A 51 4.87 0.57 27.84
CA GLN A 51 4.64 1.79 27.07
C GLN A 51 3.18 1.93 26.66
N LEU A 52 2.54 0.82 26.25
CA LEU A 52 1.12 0.80 25.93
C LEU A 52 0.24 1.13 27.16
N GLN A 53 0.62 0.64 28.35
CA GLN A 53 -0.04 1.03 29.61
C GLN A 53 0.08 2.54 29.86
N GLY A 54 1.27 3.12 29.64
CA GLY A 54 1.49 4.57 29.76
C GLY A 54 0.64 5.39 28.79
N ILE A 55 0.52 4.94 27.53
CA ILE A 55 -0.35 5.57 26.52
C ILE A 55 -1.82 5.49 26.94
N ASN A 56 -2.29 4.32 27.36
CA ASN A 56 -3.68 4.14 27.79
C ASN A 56 -4.02 4.98 29.02
N GLN A 57 -3.12 5.07 29.99
CA GLN A 57 -3.28 5.96 31.14
C GLN A 57 -3.34 7.43 30.72
N PHE A 58 -2.50 7.83 29.76
CA PHE A 58 -2.52 9.19 29.22
C PHE A 58 -3.84 9.52 28.52
N LEU A 59 -4.36 8.63 27.68
CA LEU A 59 -5.66 8.79 27.03
C LEU A 59 -6.81 8.89 28.05
N GLN A 60 -6.78 8.07 29.10
CA GLN A 60 -7.76 8.13 30.20
C GLN A 60 -7.72 9.46 30.96
N ILE A 61 -6.53 9.98 31.29
CA ILE A 61 -6.36 11.28 31.95
C ILE A 61 -6.93 12.42 31.08
N ASN A 62 -6.76 12.31 29.76
CA ASN A 62 -7.30 13.25 28.78
C ASN A 62 -8.75 12.96 28.36
N GLN A 63 -9.43 12.06 29.08
CA GLN A 63 -10.86 11.75 28.90
C GLN A 63 -11.22 11.23 27.50
N VAL A 64 -10.27 10.58 26.80
CA VAL A 64 -10.53 9.90 25.53
C VAL A 64 -11.07 8.50 25.84
N PRO A 65 -12.31 8.15 25.45
CA PRO A 65 -13.02 6.96 25.94
C PRO A 65 -12.62 5.67 25.20
N VAL A 66 -11.32 5.41 25.08
CA VAL A 66 -10.78 4.24 24.37
C VAL A 66 -9.69 3.55 25.17
N THR A 67 -9.42 2.30 24.82
CA THR A 67 -8.20 1.59 25.21
C THR A 67 -7.55 1.05 23.95
N LEU A 68 -6.23 1.14 23.88
CA LEU A 68 -5.43 0.60 22.79
C LEU A 68 -4.87 -0.78 23.18
N ALA A 69 -4.86 -1.70 22.22
CA ALA A 69 -4.32 -3.04 22.35
C ALA A 69 -3.40 -3.38 21.17
N PHE A 70 -2.47 -4.32 21.36
CA PHE A 70 -1.76 -4.91 20.21
C PHE A 70 -2.74 -5.73 19.37
N LEU A 71 -2.43 -5.88 18.07
CA LEU A 71 -3.23 -6.70 17.17
C LEU A 71 -3.18 -8.19 17.59
N GLY A 72 -4.26 -8.92 17.33
CA GLY A 72 -4.37 -10.36 17.61
C GLY A 72 -3.81 -11.23 16.48
N ASP A 73 -3.48 -12.49 16.77
CA ASP A 73 -3.05 -13.47 15.76
C ASP A 73 -4.18 -13.85 14.77
N ASP A 74 -5.44 -13.65 15.16
CA ASP A 74 -6.65 -13.88 14.36
C ASP A 74 -6.89 -12.81 13.29
N GLU A 75 -6.06 -11.77 13.24
CA GLU A 75 -6.05 -10.75 12.18
C GLU A 75 -5.03 -11.07 11.05
N LYS A 76 -4.46 -12.28 11.05
CA LYS A 76 -3.67 -12.83 9.94
C LYS A 76 -4.60 -13.25 8.79
N PRO A 77 -4.24 -13.02 7.51
CA PRO A 77 -5.05 -13.48 6.38
C PRO A 77 -5.29 -14.98 6.48
N ALA A 78 -6.49 -15.44 6.11
CA ALA A 78 -6.72 -16.86 5.97
C ALA A 78 -5.72 -17.44 4.95
N PRO A 79 -5.11 -18.61 5.22
CA PRO A 79 -4.24 -19.23 4.23
C PRO A 79 -5.04 -19.52 2.95
N PRO A 80 -4.48 -19.27 1.75
CA PRO A 80 -5.16 -19.57 0.51
C PRO A 80 -5.50 -21.05 0.43
N ASP A 81 -6.68 -21.37 -0.10
CA ASP A 81 -7.08 -22.75 -0.38
C ASP A 81 -6.05 -23.41 -1.33
N GLN A 82 -5.26 -24.34 -0.79
CA GLN A 82 -4.12 -25.00 -1.45
C GLN A 82 -4.52 -25.80 -2.71
N PRO A 83 -3.63 -25.93 -3.72
CA PRO A 83 -2.46 -26.80 -3.60
C PRO A 83 -1.12 -26.07 -3.76
N ALA A 84 -0.20 -26.41 -2.86
CA ALA A 84 1.12 -25.82 -2.68
C ALA A 84 2.07 -25.96 -3.88
N LEU A 85 2.85 -24.91 -4.11
CA LEU A 85 4.29 -24.96 -4.37
C LEU A 85 4.93 -23.59 -4.05
N SER A 86 4.66 -23.04 -2.85
CA SER A 86 5.48 -21.94 -2.34
C SER A 86 6.52 -22.53 -1.39
N LYS A 87 7.81 -22.34 -1.72
CA LYS A 87 8.89 -22.32 -0.71
C LYS A 87 8.86 -20.97 0.03
N ALA A 88 7.68 -20.53 0.46
CA ALA A 88 7.59 -19.45 1.42
C ALA A 88 8.03 -20.05 2.75
N ASN A 89 9.11 -19.52 3.33
CA ASN A 89 9.49 -19.82 4.70
C ASN A 89 8.36 -19.34 5.62
N SER A 90 7.35 -20.19 5.83
CA SER A 90 6.33 -20.02 6.86
C SER A 90 6.97 -20.30 8.21
N GLY A 91 7.70 -19.31 8.71
CA GLY A 91 8.32 -19.34 10.03
C GLY A 91 8.11 -17.99 10.69
N ASP A 92 6.86 -17.65 11.01
CA ASP A 92 6.55 -16.53 11.89
C ASP A 92 6.89 -16.93 13.33
N ASN A 93 8.19 -17.03 13.61
CA ASN A 93 8.76 -17.19 14.95
C ASN A 93 9.05 -15.81 15.58
N SER A 94 8.44 -14.74 15.07
CA SER A 94 8.64 -13.39 15.57
C SER A 94 8.23 -13.31 17.04
N LYS A 95 9.13 -12.82 17.89
CA LYS A 95 8.86 -12.54 19.30
C LYS A 95 8.02 -11.27 19.49
N LEU A 96 7.78 -10.51 18.42
CA LEU A 96 7.05 -9.25 18.46
C LEU A 96 5.54 -9.49 18.43
N PRO A 97 4.74 -8.62 19.09
CA PRO A 97 3.31 -8.62 18.90
C PRO A 97 2.95 -8.40 17.41
N PRO A 98 1.84 -8.98 16.92
CA PRO A 98 1.33 -8.68 15.58
C PRO A 98 1.15 -7.17 15.37
N GLY A 99 1.51 -6.68 14.17
CA GLY A 99 1.46 -5.25 13.83
C GLY A 99 2.65 -4.42 14.35
N VAL A 100 3.67 -5.04 14.96
CA VAL A 100 4.89 -4.37 15.39
C VAL A 100 6.04 -4.67 14.44
N HIS A 101 6.65 -3.63 13.87
CA HIS A 101 7.72 -3.72 12.88
C HIS A 101 8.93 -2.89 13.31
N LEU A 102 10.13 -3.47 13.17
CA LEU A 102 11.39 -2.85 13.57
C LEU A 102 12.22 -2.44 12.35
N PHE A 103 12.56 -1.17 12.24
CA PHE A 103 13.44 -0.65 11.19
C PHE A 103 14.63 0.07 11.81
N GLY A 104 15.82 -0.45 11.56
CA GLY A 104 17.09 0.13 11.99
C GLY A 104 17.64 1.11 10.95
N LEU A 105 18.21 2.21 11.44
CA LEU A 105 18.84 3.25 10.63
C LEU A 105 20.36 3.19 10.80
N THR A 106 21.10 3.17 9.68
CA THR A 106 22.55 3.39 9.68
C THR A 106 22.90 4.86 9.88
N SER A 107 22.02 5.76 9.43
CA SER A 107 22.11 7.21 9.62
C SER A 107 20.96 7.65 10.52
N PRO A 108 21.21 7.94 11.81
CA PRO A 108 20.16 8.16 12.79
C PRO A 108 19.39 9.47 12.55
N ILE A 109 18.10 9.49 12.87
CA ILE A 109 17.27 10.70 12.77
C ILE A 109 17.28 11.43 14.11
N GLN A 110 17.56 12.73 14.07
CA GLN A 110 17.45 13.62 15.23
C GLN A 110 16.02 14.17 15.31
N THR A 111 15.42 14.10 16.49
CA THR A 111 14.10 14.68 16.79
C THR A 111 14.18 15.55 18.02
N ASP A 112 13.16 16.37 18.26
CA ASP A 112 13.05 17.22 19.46
C ASP A 112 13.05 16.40 20.78
N TYR A 113 12.77 15.10 20.68
CA TYR A 113 12.61 14.20 21.81
C TYR A 113 13.71 13.14 21.93
N GLY A 114 14.70 13.17 21.04
CA GLY A 114 15.86 12.28 21.06
C GLY A 114 16.23 11.71 19.70
N VAL A 115 17.12 10.72 19.72
CA VAL A 115 17.65 10.05 18.53
C VAL A 115 16.83 8.82 18.19
N ILE A 116 16.55 8.62 16.90
CA ILE A 116 16.00 7.38 16.35
C ILE A 116 17.14 6.63 15.64
N ASN A 117 17.68 5.62 16.31
CA ASN A 117 18.53 4.60 15.69
C ASN A 117 17.70 3.41 15.19
N THR A 118 16.61 3.11 15.88
CA THR A 118 15.60 2.14 15.44
C THR A 118 14.22 2.73 15.65
N SER A 119 13.40 2.74 14.59
CA SER A 119 11.97 3.02 14.67
C SER A 119 11.20 1.72 14.90
N VAL A 120 10.29 1.75 15.87
CA VAL A 120 9.35 0.66 16.13
C VAL A 120 7.96 1.14 15.74
N ILE A 121 7.51 0.72 14.57
CA ILE A 121 6.20 1.07 14.02
C ILE A 121 5.20 0.04 14.54
N SER A 122 4.22 0.50 15.34
CA SER A 122 3.22 -0.36 15.97
C SER A 122 1.82 0.05 15.53
N PHE A 123 1.12 -0.84 14.84
CA PHE A 123 -0.30 -0.73 14.60
C PHE A 123 -1.04 -1.28 15.83
N LEU A 124 -1.96 -0.49 16.38
CA LEU A 124 -2.68 -0.77 17.62
C LEU A 124 -4.18 -0.74 17.36
N LYS A 125 -4.88 -1.74 17.89
CA LYS A 125 -6.34 -1.85 17.85
C LYS A 125 -6.97 -0.91 18.85
N ILE A 126 -8.11 -0.34 18.49
CA ILE A 126 -8.95 0.49 19.34
C ILE A 126 -10.09 -0.35 19.91
N ASP A 127 -10.07 -0.52 21.23
CA ASP A 127 -11.20 -1.03 21.98
C ASP A 127 -12.00 0.15 22.53
N LYS A 128 -13.19 0.38 21.97
CA LYS A 128 -14.12 1.41 22.49
C LYS A 128 -14.60 0.98 23.88
N GLY A 129 -14.20 1.73 24.90
CA GLY A 129 -14.70 1.52 26.25
C GLY A 129 -16.09 2.13 26.40
N SER A 130 -17.01 1.42 27.07
CA SER A 130 -18.15 2.10 27.71
C SER A 130 -17.57 3.02 28.79
N ALA A 131 -17.82 4.32 28.71
CA ALA A 131 -17.49 5.26 29.78
C ALA A 131 -17.97 4.68 31.13
N GLN A 132 -17.05 4.24 31.99
CA GLN A 132 -17.41 3.62 33.27
C GLN A 132 -17.93 4.70 34.22
N GLY A 133 -19.25 4.84 34.27
CA GLY A 133 -19.97 5.30 35.45
C GLY A 133 -19.92 4.24 36.55
N ALA A 134 -19.68 4.71 37.78
CA ALA A 134 -19.55 3.98 39.02
C ALA A 134 -20.37 2.67 39.19
N GLY A 135 -19.68 1.62 39.65
CA GLY A 135 -20.19 0.63 40.62
C GLY A 135 -21.24 -0.38 40.15
N GLY A 136 -20.82 -1.62 39.88
CA GLY A 136 -21.72 -2.78 39.77
C GLY A 136 -20.97 -4.07 39.46
N THR A 137 -21.22 -5.12 40.26
CA THR A 137 -20.59 -6.45 40.29
C THR A 137 -20.56 -7.23 38.96
N PRO A 138 -19.59 -8.15 38.78
CA PRO A 138 -19.41 -8.91 37.53
C PRO A 138 -20.42 -10.05 37.41
N SER A 139 -21.08 -10.17 36.25
CA SER A 139 -21.75 -11.43 35.88
C SER A 139 -21.82 -11.67 34.37
N ALA A 140 -21.47 -12.91 34.04
CA ALA A 140 -21.79 -13.72 32.87
C ALA A 140 -21.25 -13.33 31.47
N ARG A 141 -20.46 -14.28 30.93
CA ARG A 141 -20.16 -14.51 29.51
C ARG A 141 -21.30 -14.09 28.58
N VAL A 142 -21.01 -13.16 27.67
CA VAL A 142 -21.83 -12.87 26.50
C VAL A 142 -21.12 -13.44 25.28
N LEU A 143 -21.80 -14.33 24.56
CA LEU A 143 -21.41 -14.88 23.26
C LEU A 143 -21.31 -13.75 22.21
N PRO A 144 -20.50 -13.88 21.15
CA PRO A 144 -20.39 -12.85 20.12
C PRO A 144 -21.70 -12.79 19.32
N GLY A 145 -22.53 -11.81 19.63
CA GLY A 145 -23.69 -11.43 18.83
C GLY A 145 -23.24 -10.57 17.66
N LYS A 146 -23.68 -10.94 16.46
CA LYS A 146 -23.61 -10.11 15.24
C LYS A 146 -24.22 -8.73 15.52
N GLY A 147 -23.38 -7.75 15.80
CA GLY A 147 -23.77 -6.35 15.87
C GLY A 147 -23.68 -5.73 14.49
N HIS A 148 -24.83 -5.54 13.84
CA HIS A 148 -24.94 -4.51 12.81
C HIS A 148 -24.73 -3.16 13.50
N GLY A 149 -23.53 -2.59 13.36
CA GLY A 149 -23.22 -1.24 13.82
C GLY A 149 -24.08 -0.23 13.07
N SER A 150 -24.78 0.62 13.81
CA SER A 150 -25.54 1.73 13.25
C SER A 150 -24.60 2.84 12.75
N ASN A 151 -24.86 3.34 11.54
CA ASN A 151 -24.08 4.31 10.77
C ASN A 151 -24.07 5.75 11.31
N ASN A 152 -23.68 6.02 12.56
CA ASN A 152 -23.55 7.41 13.05
C ASN A 152 -22.52 7.64 14.19
N ASP A 153 -21.59 6.71 14.43
CA ASP A 153 -20.49 6.95 15.36
C ASP A 153 -19.37 7.72 14.64
N GLU A 154 -19.22 9.00 14.95
CA GLU A 154 -18.08 9.82 14.49
C GLU A 154 -16.76 9.12 14.83
N SER A 155 -15.84 9.05 13.86
CA SER A 155 -14.57 8.34 14.04
C SER A 155 -13.77 8.97 15.20
N LEU A 156 -13.32 8.15 16.15
CA LEU A 156 -12.47 8.62 17.26
C LEU A 156 -11.01 8.81 16.85
N ILE A 157 -10.65 8.43 15.63
CA ILE A 157 -9.27 8.45 15.13
C ILE A 157 -8.65 9.86 15.21
N PRO A 158 -9.28 10.94 14.69
CA PRO A 158 -8.70 12.28 14.78
C PRO A 158 -8.49 12.71 16.25
N THR A 159 -9.44 12.40 17.14
CA THR A 159 -9.34 12.71 18.57
C THR A 159 -8.16 11.99 19.23
N ILE A 160 -7.99 10.68 18.98
CA ILE A 160 -6.90 9.89 19.57
C ILE A 160 -5.54 10.39 19.07
N VAL A 161 -5.39 10.51 17.75
CA VAL A 161 -4.14 10.94 17.11
C VAL A 161 -3.74 12.33 17.58
N THR A 162 -4.69 13.28 17.57
CA THR A 162 -4.44 14.66 18.01
C THR A 162 -4.05 14.68 19.50
N THR A 163 -4.76 13.96 20.36
CA THR A 163 -4.44 13.89 21.80
C THR A 163 -3.02 13.37 22.04
N LEU A 164 -2.61 12.32 21.33
CA LEU A 164 -1.25 11.76 21.47
C LEU A 164 -0.17 12.70 20.93
N ASN A 165 -0.41 13.33 19.78
CA ASN A 165 0.55 14.22 19.14
C ASN A 165 0.70 15.57 19.87
N ASP A 166 -0.39 16.15 20.38
CA ASP A 166 -0.33 17.35 21.24
C ASP A 166 0.30 17.03 22.60
N GLY A 167 0.18 15.77 23.03
CA GLY A 167 0.69 15.23 24.28
C GLY A 167 2.14 14.75 24.26
N LEU A 168 2.87 14.88 23.15
CA LEU A 168 4.22 14.31 23.01
C LEU A 168 5.18 14.77 24.12
N ASP A 169 5.14 16.03 24.50
CA ASP A 169 5.97 16.57 25.60
C ASP A 169 5.72 15.83 26.93
N ASP A 170 4.46 15.62 27.27
CA ASP A 170 4.05 14.98 28.52
C ASP A 170 4.31 13.48 28.49
N LEU A 171 3.97 12.81 27.39
CA LEU A 171 4.27 11.39 27.17
C LEU A 171 5.77 11.12 27.29
N ASN A 172 6.60 11.92 26.61
CA ASN A 172 8.04 11.68 26.55
C ASN A 172 8.79 12.11 27.81
N LYS A 173 8.43 13.24 28.43
CA LYS A 173 9.20 13.82 29.56
C LYS A 173 8.63 13.44 30.93
N LYS A 174 7.32 13.23 31.05
CA LYS A 174 6.66 12.92 32.33
C LYS A 174 6.32 11.45 32.44
N SER A 175 5.65 10.89 31.43
CA SER A 175 5.26 9.48 31.40
C SER A 175 6.39 8.56 30.95
N MET A 176 7.51 9.13 30.47
CA MET A 176 8.69 8.41 29.98
C MET A 176 8.38 7.39 28.86
N VAL A 177 7.33 7.66 28.08
CA VAL A 177 6.94 6.88 26.90
C VAL A 177 7.70 7.42 25.70
N PRO A 178 8.62 6.66 25.07
CA PRO A 178 9.47 7.16 24.00
C PRO A 178 8.74 7.15 22.65
N ILE A 179 7.66 7.92 22.53
CA ILE A 179 6.85 8.04 21.32
C ILE A 179 7.37 9.18 20.43
N ALA A 180 7.63 8.90 19.16
CA ALA A 180 7.99 9.90 18.16
C ALA A 180 6.73 10.62 17.64
N LEU A 181 5.70 9.86 17.29
CA LEU A 181 4.41 10.36 16.79
C LEU A 181 3.34 9.26 16.84
N SER A 182 2.10 9.69 16.62
CA SER A 182 0.95 8.85 16.29
C SER A 182 0.34 9.30 14.95
N ALA A 183 -0.26 8.37 14.22
CA ALA A 183 -1.04 8.65 13.02
C ALA A 183 -2.23 7.68 12.91
N PRO A 184 -3.24 7.99 12.08
CA PRO A 184 -4.19 6.99 11.62
C PRO A 184 -3.48 5.81 10.96
N ALA A 185 -4.08 4.63 11.02
CA ALA A 185 -3.69 3.53 10.14
C ALA A 185 -4.26 3.81 8.75
N TRP A 186 -3.49 4.52 7.93
CA TRP A 186 -3.90 4.96 6.60
C TRP A 186 -4.22 3.79 5.66
N LEU A 187 -5.11 4.05 4.71
CA LEU A 187 -5.27 3.22 3.52
C LEU A 187 -4.32 3.74 2.44
N CYS A 188 -3.83 2.84 1.59
CA CYS A 188 -2.97 3.13 0.45
C CYS A 188 -3.58 2.59 -0.85
N GLY A 189 -2.98 2.91 -1.99
CA GLY A 189 -3.54 2.56 -3.29
C GLY A 189 -4.38 3.71 -3.81
N GLY A 190 -5.70 3.66 -3.62
CA GLY A 190 -6.51 4.83 -3.98
C GLY A 190 -7.71 5.11 -3.09
N THR A 191 -8.21 6.32 -3.29
CA THR A 191 -9.01 7.07 -2.34
C THR A 191 -10.23 7.70 -3.04
N PRO A 192 -11.39 7.88 -2.37
CA PRO A 192 -12.54 8.54 -2.98
C PRO A 192 -12.34 10.00 -3.42
N ILE A 193 -11.22 10.66 -3.10
CA ILE A 193 -10.90 12.03 -3.56
C ILE A 193 -10.07 12.03 -4.86
N GLY A 194 -10.08 10.91 -5.58
CA GLY A 194 -9.57 10.84 -6.94
C GLY A 194 -8.06 10.69 -7.06
N GLN A 195 -7.42 10.24 -5.98
CA GLN A 195 -6.02 9.88 -6.00
C GLN A 195 -5.86 8.37 -6.18
N GLY A 196 -4.90 8.00 -7.02
CA GLY A 196 -4.38 6.64 -7.12
C GLY A 196 -4.46 5.97 -8.48
N CYS A 197 -3.83 4.80 -8.53
CA CYS A 197 -3.89 3.86 -9.63
C CYS A 197 -4.89 2.75 -9.29
N PRO A 198 -5.49 2.12 -10.30
CA PRO A 198 -5.47 2.42 -11.74
C PRO A 198 -6.29 3.63 -12.19
N LEU A 199 -5.96 4.16 -13.38
CA LEU A 199 -6.69 5.27 -14.00
C LEU A 199 -7.86 4.81 -14.88
N THR A 200 -7.63 3.96 -15.87
CA THR A 200 -8.65 3.50 -16.83
C THR A 200 -8.68 1.97 -16.85
N PRO A 201 -9.87 1.33 -16.96
CA PRO A 201 -9.96 -0.11 -17.12
C PRO A 201 -9.07 -0.64 -18.25
N PRO A 202 -8.49 -1.84 -18.08
CA PRO A 202 -7.86 -2.55 -19.19
C PRO A 202 -8.85 -2.84 -20.32
N MET A 203 -8.33 -2.88 -21.53
CA MET A 203 -9.07 -3.24 -22.73
C MET A 203 -8.40 -4.41 -23.44
N PRO A 204 -9.17 -5.40 -23.92
CA PRO A 204 -8.61 -6.46 -24.74
C PRO A 204 -8.02 -5.88 -26.02
N VAL A 205 -6.87 -6.41 -26.43
CA VAL A 205 -6.21 -6.03 -27.68
C VAL A 205 -6.60 -7.03 -28.77
N GLU A 206 -7.25 -6.56 -29.84
CA GLU A 206 -7.52 -7.35 -31.05
C GLU A 206 -6.29 -7.36 -31.96
N ASP A 207 -5.24 -8.08 -31.59
CA ASP A 207 -4.01 -8.21 -32.39
C ASP A 207 -3.62 -9.69 -32.55
N SER A 208 -3.01 -10.01 -33.68
CA SER A 208 -2.51 -11.35 -34.05
C SER A 208 -1.11 -11.65 -33.50
N CYS A 209 -0.49 -10.69 -32.82
CA CYS A 209 0.86 -10.83 -32.27
C CYS A 209 0.86 -11.73 -31.02
N SER A 210 1.26 -12.99 -31.18
CA SER A 210 1.35 -13.96 -30.08
C SER A 210 2.48 -13.66 -29.08
N ASN A 211 3.50 -12.89 -29.49
CA ASN A 211 4.66 -12.55 -28.67
C ASN A 211 5.04 -11.07 -28.85
N TRP A 212 4.56 -10.22 -27.96
CA TRP A 212 4.96 -8.81 -27.90
C TRP A 212 6.08 -8.63 -26.88
N HIS A 213 6.99 -7.68 -27.16
CA HIS A 213 8.11 -7.31 -26.29
C HIS A 213 8.17 -5.80 -26.10
N ILE A 214 8.52 -5.38 -24.90
CA ILE A 214 8.75 -4.00 -24.50
C ILE A 214 10.17 -3.63 -24.88
N THR A 215 10.31 -2.52 -25.59
CA THR A 215 11.61 -1.96 -25.96
C THR A 215 11.76 -0.58 -25.36
N LEU A 216 12.95 -0.29 -24.83
CA LEU A 216 13.32 1.03 -24.32
C LEU A 216 14.44 1.62 -25.20
N PRO A 217 14.11 2.11 -26.41
CA PRO A 217 15.11 2.47 -27.42
C PRO A 217 16.02 3.64 -27.02
N ASP A 218 15.58 4.47 -26.07
CA ASP A 218 16.32 5.65 -25.59
C ASP A 218 17.36 5.31 -24.51
N LEU A 219 17.40 4.07 -24.01
CA LEU A 219 18.44 3.64 -23.07
C LEU A 219 19.80 3.50 -23.77
N ASP A 220 20.89 3.70 -23.03
CA ASP A 220 22.24 3.41 -23.52
C ASP A 220 22.38 1.92 -23.93
N PRO A 221 23.10 1.58 -25.02
CA PRO A 221 23.23 0.20 -25.49
C PRO A 221 23.74 -0.79 -24.44
N GLN A 222 24.58 -0.34 -23.49
CA GLN A 222 25.03 -1.18 -22.38
C GLN A 222 23.85 -1.54 -21.47
N LEU A 223 23.01 -0.57 -21.10
CA LEU A 223 21.81 -0.80 -20.29
C LEU A 223 20.80 -1.69 -21.01
N GLN A 224 20.59 -1.49 -22.32
CA GLN A 224 19.73 -2.34 -23.13
C GLN A 224 20.18 -3.81 -23.17
N SER A 225 21.48 -4.07 -22.96
CA SER A 225 22.03 -5.43 -22.95
C SER A 225 21.89 -6.15 -21.59
N LEU A 226 21.50 -5.45 -20.53
CA LEU A 226 21.36 -6.03 -19.19
C LEU A 226 20.02 -6.77 -19.09
N MET A 227 20.06 -7.98 -18.52
CA MET A 227 18.88 -8.85 -18.38
C MET A 227 18.37 -8.97 -16.93
N GLY A 228 18.97 -8.23 -15.99
CA GLY A 228 18.60 -8.29 -14.57
C GLY A 228 19.30 -9.39 -13.75
N ASP A 229 20.41 -9.94 -14.25
CA ASP A 229 21.15 -10.99 -13.56
C ASP A 229 21.54 -10.61 -12.12
N GLY A 230 21.15 -11.46 -11.16
CA GLY A 230 21.47 -11.28 -9.75
C GLY A 230 20.66 -10.19 -9.03
N VAL A 231 19.70 -9.56 -9.71
CA VAL A 231 18.78 -8.58 -9.11
C VAL A 231 17.53 -9.28 -8.61
N THR A 232 17.12 -8.96 -7.39
CA THR A 232 15.78 -9.30 -6.89
C THR A 232 14.86 -8.09 -7.01
N VAL A 233 13.70 -8.26 -7.65
CA VAL A 233 12.68 -7.23 -7.79
C VAL A 233 11.44 -7.65 -7.00
N PHE A 234 11.03 -6.80 -6.06
CA PHE A 234 9.76 -6.93 -5.35
C PHE A 234 8.69 -6.08 -6.01
N ILE A 235 7.50 -6.64 -6.20
CA ILE A 235 6.32 -5.90 -6.65
C ILE A 235 5.25 -6.02 -5.57
N LEU A 236 4.91 -4.90 -4.93
CA LEU A 236 3.94 -4.83 -3.85
C LEU A 236 2.66 -4.19 -4.39
N ASP A 237 1.66 -5.01 -4.70
CA ASP A 237 0.47 -4.58 -5.45
C ASP A 237 -0.73 -5.55 -5.24
N ALA A 238 -1.78 -5.42 -6.05
CA ALA A 238 -2.88 -6.38 -6.19
C ALA A 238 -2.49 -7.51 -7.14
N PHE A 239 -2.83 -8.76 -6.80
CA PHE A 239 -2.63 -9.92 -7.67
C PHE A 239 -3.79 -10.88 -7.54
N PRO A 240 -4.34 -11.45 -8.62
CA PRO A 240 -5.32 -12.51 -8.50
C PRO A 240 -4.74 -13.72 -7.76
N GLU A 241 -5.60 -14.57 -7.19
CA GLU A 241 -5.17 -15.80 -6.53
C GLU A 241 -4.34 -16.69 -7.47
N ARG A 242 -3.37 -17.43 -6.92
CA ARG A 242 -2.40 -18.23 -7.72
C ARG A 242 -3.09 -19.19 -8.70
N GLY A 243 -4.22 -19.76 -8.29
CA GLY A 243 -5.04 -20.66 -9.10
C GLY A 243 -5.66 -19.97 -10.31
N VAL A 244 -6.03 -18.69 -10.22
CA VAL A 244 -6.57 -17.90 -11.33
C VAL A 244 -5.49 -17.68 -12.39
N ILE A 245 -4.29 -17.24 -11.98
CA ILE A 245 -3.13 -17.07 -12.87
C ILE A 245 -2.79 -18.39 -13.58
N SER A 246 -2.76 -19.49 -12.84
CA SER A 246 -2.44 -20.82 -13.38
C SER A 246 -3.45 -21.26 -14.44
N ARG A 247 -4.75 -21.02 -14.19
CA ARG A 247 -5.80 -21.33 -15.16
C ARG A 247 -5.66 -20.45 -16.40
N ALA A 248 -5.53 -19.14 -16.24
CA ALA A 248 -5.39 -18.21 -17.36
C ALA A 248 -4.17 -18.54 -18.23
N ALA A 249 -3.02 -18.83 -17.63
CA ALA A 249 -1.81 -19.22 -18.36
C ALA A 249 -2.03 -20.54 -19.15
N ARG A 250 -2.67 -21.53 -18.54
CA ARG A 250 -2.98 -22.81 -19.20
C ARG A 250 -3.97 -22.63 -20.34
N ASP A 251 -5.00 -21.81 -20.12
CA ASP A 251 -6.09 -21.61 -21.08
C ASP A 251 -5.62 -20.77 -22.27
N ALA A 252 -4.68 -19.82 -22.06
CA ALA A 252 -4.01 -19.08 -23.12
C ALA A 252 -3.00 -19.94 -23.92
N GLY A 253 -2.38 -20.94 -23.29
CA GLY A 253 -1.43 -21.83 -23.95
C GLY A 253 -0.26 -21.08 -24.60
N ASP A 254 0.08 -21.46 -25.84
CA ASP A 254 1.17 -20.86 -26.60
C ASP A 254 0.83 -19.47 -27.17
N ASP A 255 -0.43 -19.03 -27.07
CA ASP A 255 -0.88 -17.73 -27.59
C ASP A 255 -0.45 -16.56 -26.67
N ASN A 256 -0.03 -16.85 -25.43
CA ASN A 256 0.50 -15.85 -24.50
C ASN A 256 1.69 -16.39 -23.70
N TRP A 257 2.86 -16.43 -24.34
CA TRP A 257 4.09 -16.94 -23.72
C TRP A 257 4.48 -16.14 -22.46
N LEU A 258 4.31 -14.81 -22.46
CA LEU A 258 4.73 -13.98 -21.31
C LEU A 258 3.92 -14.33 -20.06
N LEU A 259 2.60 -14.54 -20.18
CA LEU A 259 1.78 -14.97 -19.06
C LEU A 259 2.21 -16.35 -18.53
N SER A 260 2.53 -17.28 -19.44
CA SER A 260 3.06 -18.60 -19.09
C SER A 260 4.41 -18.50 -18.35
N ASN A 261 5.34 -17.69 -18.86
CA ASN A 261 6.63 -17.45 -18.24
C ASN A 261 6.49 -16.81 -16.84
N VAL A 262 5.65 -15.78 -16.71
CA VAL A 262 5.37 -15.16 -15.40
C VAL A 262 4.79 -16.19 -14.43
N ASN A 263 3.83 -16.99 -14.88
CA ASN A 263 3.23 -18.06 -14.09
C ASN A 263 4.27 -19.09 -13.60
N GLU A 264 5.28 -19.41 -14.40
CA GLU A 264 6.30 -20.42 -14.04
C GLU A 264 7.44 -19.87 -13.20
N THR A 265 7.82 -18.60 -13.37
CA THR A 265 9.09 -18.05 -12.85
C THR A 265 8.94 -16.98 -11.78
N VAL A 266 7.77 -16.36 -11.64
CA VAL A 266 7.51 -15.32 -10.63
C VAL A 266 6.94 -15.96 -9.37
N SER A 267 7.46 -15.53 -8.22
CA SER A 267 6.93 -15.95 -6.92
C SER A 267 5.78 -15.03 -6.50
N PHE A 268 4.68 -15.61 -6.00
CA PHE A 268 3.53 -14.86 -5.50
C PHE A 268 3.30 -15.19 -4.02
N ASP A 269 3.35 -14.16 -3.18
CA ASP A 269 3.14 -14.22 -1.72
C ASP A 269 1.84 -13.51 -1.34
N TYR A 270 0.92 -14.27 -0.73
CA TYR A 270 -0.40 -13.81 -0.26
C TYR A 270 -0.48 -13.76 1.27
N SER A 271 0.64 -13.90 1.97
CA SER A 271 0.67 -13.98 3.44
C SER A 271 0.37 -12.65 4.14
N MET A 272 0.39 -11.53 3.41
CA MET A 272 -0.05 -10.22 3.91
C MET A 272 -1.54 -9.97 3.65
N MET A 273 -2.06 -10.50 2.55
CA MET A 273 -3.42 -10.25 2.09
C MET A 273 -3.88 -11.36 1.13
N SER A 274 -5.06 -11.92 1.39
CA SER A 274 -5.75 -12.88 0.51
C SER A 274 -6.88 -12.20 -0.26
N GLY A 275 -7.15 -12.59 -1.51
CA GLY A 275 -8.19 -11.96 -2.34
C GLY A 275 -9.62 -12.16 -1.84
N VAL A 276 -9.94 -13.33 -1.28
CA VAL A 276 -11.32 -13.74 -0.93
C VAL A 276 -11.88 -13.00 0.31
N GLN A 277 -11.01 -12.58 1.23
CA GLN A 277 -11.42 -12.04 2.53
C GLN A 277 -11.90 -10.58 2.44
N GLU A 278 -11.29 -9.76 1.57
CA GLU A 278 -11.42 -8.30 1.65
C GLU A 278 -12.54 -7.71 0.80
N ILE A 279 -13.06 -8.45 -0.19
CA ILE A 279 -14.28 -8.03 -0.90
C ILE A 279 -15.46 -7.95 0.10
N ARG A 280 -15.53 -8.84 1.09
CA ARG A 280 -16.62 -8.80 2.10
C ARG A 280 -16.42 -7.72 3.15
N ASP A 281 -15.19 -7.51 3.59
CA ASP A 281 -14.89 -6.54 4.65
C ASP A 281 -14.95 -5.10 4.11
N MET A 282 -14.46 -4.82 2.89
CA MET A 282 -14.46 -3.47 2.33
C MET A 282 -15.79 -3.05 1.69
N VAL A 283 -16.56 -3.99 1.13
CA VAL A 283 -17.97 -3.71 0.74
C VAL A 283 -18.81 -3.37 1.99
N SER A 284 -18.44 -3.89 3.18
CA SER A 284 -19.11 -3.55 4.43
C SER A 284 -18.68 -2.20 5.05
N THR A 285 -17.51 -1.67 4.68
CA THR A 285 -17.02 -0.33 5.08
C THR A 285 -17.36 0.76 4.08
N GLY A 286 -18.03 0.42 2.97
CA GLY A 286 -18.61 1.33 2.00
C GLY A 286 -17.66 2.26 1.26
N ASN A 287 -16.31 2.12 1.31
CA ASN A 287 -15.37 3.16 0.81
C ASN A 287 -14.02 2.64 0.35
N ALA A 288 -13.38 3.52 -0.43
CA ALA A 288 -12.13 3.38 -1.17
C ALA A 288 -12.33 2.53 -2.42
N SER A 289 -12.57 3.23 -3.51
CA SER A 289 -12.67 2.67 -4.84
C SER A 289 -11.76 3.45 -5.76
N VAL A 290 -10.97 2.74 -6.54
CA VAL A 290 -10.03 3.31 -7.49
C VAL A 290 -10.53 3.07 -8.91
N GLY A 291 -10.04 3.89 -9.83
CA GLY A 291 -10.43 3.82 -11.22
C GLY A 291 -11.31 4.97 -11.64
N LYS A 292 -11.15 5.34 -12.90
CA LYS A 292 -11.99 6.29 -13.62
C LYS A 292 -12.47 5.61 -14.89
N ASP A 293 -13.67 5.94 -15.33
CA ASP A 293 -14.09 5.51 -16.66
C ASP A 293 -13.36 6.31 -17.74
N VAL A 294 -13.71 6.03 -18.98
CA VAL A 294 -13.23 6.79 -20.14
C VAL A 294 -13.66 8.27 -20.12
N TYR A 295 -14.61 8.65 -19.26
CA TYR A 295 -15.07 10.04 -19.06
C TYR A 295 -14.40 10.76 -17.88
N GLY A 296 -13.72 10.02 -17.00
CA GLY A 296 -13.06 10.57 -15.82
C GLY A 296 -13.91 10.44 -14.55
N GLU A 297 -15.09 9.82 -14.64
CA GLU A 297 -15.95 9.60 -13.48
C GLU A 297 -15.40 8.47 -12.62
N HIS A 298 -15.36 8.71 -11.31
CA HIS A 298 -14.90 7.74 -10.33
C HIS A 298 -15.98 6.71 -10.01
N TYR A 299 -15.62 5.43 -10.06
CA TYR A 299 -16.48 4.33 -9.60
C TYR A 299 -15.63 3.12 -9.19
N PRO A 300 -16.19 2.15 -8.44
CA PRO A 300 -15.48 0.93 -8.10
C PRO A 300 -15.22 0.02 -9.30
N ILE A 301 -13.94 -0.09 -9.63
CA ILE A 301 -13.40 -0.96 -10.67
C ILE A 301 -12.57 -2.05 -10.02
N LEU A 302 -12.94 -3.31 -10.25
CA LEU A 302 -12.09 -4.43 -9.87
C LEU A 302 -10.92 -4.55 -10.85
N MET A 303 -9.71 -4.51 -10.32
CA MET A 303 -8.45 -4.70 -11.02
C MET A 303 -7.48 -5.61 -10.24
N PRO A 304 -7.85 -6.89 -10.02
CA PRO A 304 -6.98 -7.86 -9.37
C PRO A 304 -5.64 -8.03 -10.09
N ASP A 305 -5.62 -7.85 -11.42
CA ASP A 305 -4.47 -8.04 -12.29
C ASP A 305 -3.49 -6.86 -12.33
N HIS A 306 -3.69 -5.79 -11.55
CA HIS A 306 -2.84 -4.59 -11.61
C HIS A 306 -1.35 -4.91 -11.39
N GLY A 307 -1.02 -5.68 -10.36
CA GLY A 307 0.34 -6.17 -10.13
C GLY A 307 0.81 -7.20 -11.15
N LEU A 308 -0.09 -8.01 -11.72
CA LEU A 308 0.26 -8.99 -12.76
C LEU A 308 0.71 -8.28 -14.04
N PHE A 309 0.03 -7.20 -14.41
CA PHE A 309 0.41 -6.31 -15.51
C PHE A 309 1.84 -5.78 -15.30
N ILE A 310 2.16 -5.27 -14.10
CA ILE A 310 3.50 -4.76 -13.76
C ILE A 310 4.54 -5.89 -13.79
N ALA A 311 4.21 -7.07 -13.24
CA ALA A 311 5.11 -8.22 -13.25
C ALA A 311 5.46 -8.67 -14.67
N GLY A 312 4.51 -8.59 -15.60
CA GLY A 312 4.76 -8.82 -17.03
C GLY A 312 5.78 -7.84 -17.61
N ILE A 313 5.64 -6.54 -17.32
CA ILE A 313 6.58 -5.51 -17.76
C ILE A 313 8.00 -5.82 -17.26
N VAL A 314 8.14 -6.07 -15.96
CA VAL A 314 9.45 -6.33 -15.35
C VAL A 314 10.06 -7.62 -15.90
N ARG A 315 9.26 -8.70 -16.03
CA ARG A 315 9.75 -9.98 -16.56
C ARG A 315 10.21 -9.87 -18.01
N ASP A 316 9.54 -9.06 -18.83
CA ASP A 316 9.93 -8.90 -20.23
C ASP A 316 11.21 -8.05 -20.39
N ILE A 317 11.33 -6.94 -19.65
CA ILE A 317 12.52 -6.06 -19.70
C ILE A 317 13.73 -6.72 -19.01
N ALA A 318 13.53 -7.40 -17.89
CA ALA A 318 14.59 -8.02 -17.08
C ALA A 318 14.36 -9.54 -16.93
N PRO A 319 14.53 -10.33 -18.00
CA PRO A 319 14.14 -11.73 -18.04
C PRO A 319 14.88 -12.62 -17.04
N ASN A 320 16.07 -12.23 -16.58
CA ASN A 320 16.88 -12.99 -15.62
C ASN A 320 16.72 -12.51 -14.17
N ALA A 321 15.93 -11.47 -13.90
CA ALA A 321 15.67 -11.01 -12.55
C ALA A 321 14.88 -12.05 -11.73
N ASN A 322 15.16 -12.14 -10.43
CA ASN A 322 14.31 -12.85 -9.49
C ASN A 322 13.15 -11.94 -9.09
N ILE A 323 11.92 -12.27 -9.50
CA ILE A 323 10.75 -11.42 -9.26
C ILE A 323 9.89 -12.06 -8.18
N GLU A 324 9.61 -11.29 -7.13
CA GLU A 324 8.78 -11.68 -5.99
C GLU A 324 7.62 -10.69 -5.82
N CYS A 325 6.42 -11.14 -6.13
CA CYS A 325 5.18 -10.39 -5.98
C CYS A 325 4.61 -10.62 -4.57
N ILE A 326 4.34 -9.55 -3.82
CA ILE A 326 3.72 -9.63 -2.49
C ILE A 326 2.39 -8.87 -2.54
N ARG A 327 1.29 -9.58 -2.31
CA ARG A 327 -0.04 -8.97 -2.33
C ARG A 327 -0.24 -8.08 -1.12
N VAL A 328 -0.42 -6.78 -1.36
CA VAL A 328 -0.69 -5.77 -0.31
C VAL A 328 -1.87 -4.85 -0.65
N LEU A 329 -2.44 -5.00 -1.85
CA LEU A 329 -3.67 -4.33 -2.28
C LEU A 329 -4.76 -5.38 -2.59
N ASN A 330 -6.00 -5.01 -2.31
CA ASN A 330 -7.17 -5.82 -2.62
C ASN A 330 -7.52 -5.71 -4.12
N ASP A 331 -8.63 -6.34 -4.54
CA ASP A 331 -9.02 -6.32 -5.97
C ASP A 331 -9.54 -4.93 -6.42
N LEU A 332 -9.83 -4.01 -5.51
CA LEU A 332 -10.08 -2.60 -5.78
C LEU A 332 -8.78 -1.77 -5.72
N CYS A 333 -7.61 -2.40 -5.76
CA CYS A 333 -6.28 -1.80 -5.55
C CYS A 333 -6.19 -0.88 -4.32
N VAL A 334 -6.94 -1.15 -3.26
CA VAL A 334 -6.82 -0.48 -1.96
C VAL A 334 -6.07 -1.39 -1.00
N GLY A 335 -5.11 -0.83 -0.29
CA GLY A 335 -4.32 -1.53 0.70
C GLY A 335 -4.41 -0.90 2.08
N ASP A 336 -3.90 -1.66 3.04
CA ASP A 336 -3.79 -1.28 4.44
C ASP A 336 -2.32 -1.00 4.75
N MET A 337 -2.01 0.16 5.36
CA MET A 337 -0.63 0.51 5.65
C MET A 337 0.09 -0.48 6.57
N SER A 338 -0.64 -1.17 7.46
CA SER A 338 -0.08 -2.24 8.30
C SER A 338 0.49 -3.37 7.46
N LYS A 339 -0.24 -3.77 6.40
CA LYS A 339 0.19 -4.85 5.50
C LYS A 339 1.35 -4.42 4.61
N LEU A 340 1.30 -3.21 4.07
CA LEU A 340 2.39 -2.65 3.25
C LEU A 340 3.69 -2.49 4.07
N VAL A 341 3.62 -1.89 5.26
CA VAL A 341 4.79 -1.75 6.16
C VAL A 341 5.30 -3.13 6.59
N GLY A 342 4.42 -4.08 6.88
CA GLY A 342 4.80 -5.46 7.17
C GLY A 342 5.56 -6.15 6.03
N ALA A 343 5.16 -5.92 4.78
CA ALA A 343 5.87 -6.44 3.59
C ALA A 343 7.27 -5.82 3.47
N LEU A 344 7.36 -4.50 3.59
CA LEU A 344 8.63 -3.77 3.59
C LEU A 344 9.56 -4.23 4.73
N TRP A 345 9.00 -4.53 5.90
CA TRP A 345 9.74 -5.03 7.05
C TRP A 345 10.34 -6.42 6.79
N ARG A 346 9.59 -7.34 6.17
CA ARG A 346 10.11 -8.66 5.78
C ARG A 346 11.22 -8.57 4.75
N ILE A 347 11.09 -7.68 3.76
CA ILE A 347 12.18 -7.42 2.80
C ILE A 347 13.41 -6.87 3.52
N TYR A 348 13.21 -5.89 4.41
CA TYR A 348 14.28 -5.29 5.19
C TYR A 348 15.05 -6.35 6.02
N ASN A 349 14.36 -7.24 6.73
CA ASN A 349 14.98 -8.32 7.51
C ASN A 349 15.88 -9.23 6.64
N ARG A 350 15.46 -9.54 5.40
CA ARG A 350 16.25 -10.33 4.45
C ARG A 350 17.49 -9.61 3.95
N MET A 351 17.54 -8.29 4.03
CA MET A 351 18.68 -7.47 3.63
C MET A 351 19.66 -7.19 4.76
N LEU A 352 19.40 -7.66 5.99
CA LEU A 352 20.28 -7.44 7.14
C LEU A 352 21.44 -8.45 7.19
N SER A 353 22.55 -8.02 7.81
CA SER A 353 23.70 -8.91 8.06
C SER A 353 23.36 -10.07 9.00
N VAL A 354 22.31 -9.91 9.81
CA VAL A 354 21.66 -10.96 10.59
C VAL A 354 20.16 -10.72 10.49
N ASN A 355 19.45 -11.63 9.83
CA ASN A 355 18.00 -11.62 9.70
C ASN A 355 17.37 -12.02 11.05
N PRO A 356 16.54 -11.15 11.67
CA PRO A 356 15.88 -11.42 12.95
C PRO A 356 15.04 -12.69 12.97
N ASP A 357 14.40 -13.04 11.86
CA ASP A 357 13.46 -14.17 11.78
C ASP A 357 14.18 -15.53 11.79
N THR A 358 15.45 -15.55 11.36
CA THR A 358 16.22 -16.81 11.19
C THR A 358 17.47 -16.87 12.07
N GLY A 359 17.95 -15.74 12.58
CA GLY A 359 19.25 -15.62 13.26
C GLY A 359 20.46 -15.87 12.33
N GLN A 360 20.25 -15.96 11.02
CA GLN A 360 21.30 -16.18 10.02
C GLN A 360 21.52 -14.92 9.18
N VAL A 361 22.57 -14.88 8.36
CA VAL A 361 22.74 -13.80 7.39
C VAL A 361 21.52 -13.75 6.48
N GLY A 362 20.96 -12.55 6.26
CA GLY A 362 19.84 -12.38 5.36
C GLY A 362 20.17 -12.83 3.93
N ASP A 363 19.23 -13.49 3.27
CA ASP A 363 19.43 -14.05 1.93
C ASP A 363 19.61 -12.98 0.85
N LEU A 364 19.27 -11.72 1.16
CA LEU A 364 19.46 -10.53 0.32
C LEU A 364 20.54 -9.58 0.85
N TYR A 365 21.29 -9.96 1.88
CA TYR A 365 22.37 -9.13 2.42
C TYR A 365 23.41 -8.80 1.34
N GLN A 366 23.66 -7.50 1.12
CA GLN A 366 24.56 -6.97 0.07
C GLN A 366 24.21 -7.41 -1.37
N LYS A 367 22.95 -7.77 -1.63
CA LYS A 367 22.46 -8.05 -2.99
C LYS A 367 21.69 -6.86 -3.57
N PRO A 368 21.68 -6.68 -4.90
CA PRO A 368 20.83 -5.68 -5.53
C PRO A 368 19.35 -6.01 -5.31
N VAL A 369 18.61 -5.08 -4.70
CA VAL A 369 17.17 -5.20 -4.44
C VAL A 369 16.46 -3.98 -5.00
N VAL A 370 15.43 -4.21 -5.80
CA VAL A 370 14.51 -3.19 -6.32
C VAL A 370 13.12 -3.44 -5.73
N ILE A 371 12.45 -2.40 -5.27
CA ILE A 371 11.08 -2.47 -4.73
C ILE A 371 10.20 -1.54 -5.56
N ASN A 372 9.25 -2.12 -6.30
CA ASN A 372 8.29 -1.39 -7.09
C ASN A 372 7.03 -1.08 -6.27
N LEU A 373 6.67 0.20 -6.19
CA LEU A 373 5.48 0.73 -5.53
C LEU A 373 4.66 1.54 -6.55
N SER A 374 3.81 0.86 -7.31
CA SER A 374 2.87 1.49 -8.27
C SER A 374 1.55 1.87 -7.58
N LEU A 375 1.65 2.54 -6.44
CA LEU A 375 0.56 2.92 -5.56
C LEU A 375 0.85 4.30 -4.96
N VAL A 376 -0.17 4.95 -4.40
CA VAL A 376 0.00 6.21 -3.67
C VAL A 376 -0.64 6.13 -2.28
N ILE A 377 -0.38 7.13 -1.45
CA ILE A 377 -1.04 7.34 -0.15
C ILE A 377 -1.74 8.72 -0.14
N PRO A 378 -2.65 8.97 0.82
CA PRO A 378 -3.35 10.26 0.93
C PRO A 378 -2.41 11.47 1.00
N THR A 379 -2.91 12.65 0.64
CA THR A 379 -2.16 13.92 0.78
C THR A 379 -2.46 14.67 2.08
N ASP A 380 -1.60 15.64 2.38
CA ASP A 380 -1.78 16.58 3.49
C ASP A 380 -3.12 17.32 3.39
N GLU A 381 -3.51 17.75 2.18
CA GLU A 381 -4.77 18.47 1.97
C GLU A 381 -5.98 17.59 2.32
N GLU A 382 -5.97 16.32 1.92
CA GLU A 382 -7.06 15.38 2.21
C GLU A 382 -7.20 15.11 3.71
N ALA A 383 -6.08 14.96 4.42
CA ALA A 383 -6.10 14.78 5.86
C ALA A 383 -6.53 16.06 6.62
N GLN A 384 -6.09 17.24 6.17
CA GLN A 384 -6.50 18.52 6.75
C GLN A 384 -8.00 18.78 6.60
N GLN A 385 -8.61 18.40 5.47
CA GLN A 385 -10.07 18.47 5.28
C GLN A 385 -10.84 17.63 6.31
N LYS A 386 -10.18 16.63 6.91
CA LYS A 386 -10.72 15.79 8.00
C LYS A 386 -10.20 16.18 9.38
N GLN A 387 -9.71 17.42 9.52
CA GLN A 387 -9.24 18.01 10.79
C GLN A 387 -8.06 17.26 11.42
N ILE A 388 -7.28 16.52 10.63
CA ILE A 388 -6.03 15.91 11.07
C ILE A 388 -4.88 16.88 10.76
N ASN A 389 -4.14 17.28 11.80
CA ASN A 389 -2.92 18.07 11.61
C ASN A 389 -1.81 17.17 11.04
N PRO A 390 -1.28 17.45 9.83
CA PRO A 390 -0.26 16.60 9.23
C PRO A 390 1.10 16.70 9.91
N GLY A 391 1.38 17.77 10.69
CA GLY A 391 2.68 17.95 11.35
C GLY A 391 2.68 17.54 12.82
N ALA A 392 3.50 16.55 13.20
CA ALA A 392 3.76 16.19 14.59
C ALA A 392 5.15 15.57 14.81
N GLY A 393 5.79 15.87 15.94
CA GLY A 393 7.05 15.24 16.36
C GLY A 393 8.24 15.46 15.42
N GLY A 394 8.20 16.49 14.57
CA GLY A 394 9.19 16.74 13.52
C GLY A 394 8.95 15.95 12.23
N PHE A 395 7.82 15.24 12.13
CA PHE A 395 7.43 14.47 10.96
C PHE A 395 6.14 15.02 10.34
N ASN A 396 5.95 14.66 9.08
CA ASN A 396 4.62 14.62 8.49
C ASN A 396 4.00 13.25 8.79
N ILE A 397 2.90 13.20 9.55
CA ILE A 397 2.28 11.96 10.04
C ILE A 397 1.56 11.16 8.94
N ILE A 398 1.28 11.77 7.79
CA ILE A 398 0.67 11.10 6.65
C ILE A 398 1.63 10.07 6.06
N GLN A 399 2.89 10.47 5.95
CA GLN A 399 3.93 9.72 5.24
C GLN A 399 4.93 9.04 6.19
N ALA A 400 4.73 9.15 7.51
CA ALA A 400 5.76 8.86 8.51
C ALA A 400 6.20 7.38 8.52
N ASP A 401 5.26 6.45 8.43
CA ASP A 401 5.54 5.01 8.41
C ASP A 401 6.33 4.59 7.17
N LEU A 402 5.86 4.99 5.99
CA LEU A 402 6.56 4.74 4.73
C LEU A 402 7.91 5.44 4.69
N PHE A 403 8.00 6.69 5.18
CA PHE A 403 9.26 7.42 5.24
C PHE A 403 10.30 6.67 6.06
N LEU A 404 9.93 6.20 7.26
CA LEU A 404 10.85 5.45 8.13
C LEU A 404 11.25 4.10 7.53
N ALA A 405 10.29 3.35 6.97
CA ALA A 405 10.53 2.06 6.33
C ALA A 405 11.43 2.19 5.09
N ILE A 406 11.09 3.10 4.17
CA ILE A 406 11.83 3.35 2.92
C ILE A 406 13.23 3.91 3.22
N THR A 407 13.36 4.83 4.18
CA THR A 407 14.67 5.32 4.60
C THR A 407 15.56 4.18 5.09
N SER A 408 15.02 3.26 5.88
CA SER A 408 15.79 2.12 6.41
C SER A 408 16.19 1.12 5.31
N LEU A 409 15.26 0.79 4.41
CA LEU A 409 15.51 -0.06 3.24
C LEU A 409 16.59 0.53 2.32
N THR A 410 16.50 1.82 2.01
CA THR A 410 17.45 2.49 1.12
C THR A 410 18.84 2.62 1.75
N GLN A 411 18.93 2.80 3.08
CA GLN A 411 20.19 2.79 3.83
C GLN A 411 20.90 1.42 3.83
N VAL A 412 20.16 0.32 3.70
CA VAL A 412 20.74 -1.04 3.52
C VAL A 412 20.90 -1.45 2.05
N GLY A 413 20.67 -0.52 1.12
CA GLY A 413 21.02 -0.67 -0.30
C GLY A 413 19.85 -0.99 -1.24
N ALA A 414 18.59 -0.94 -0.79
CA ALA A 414 17.45 -1.09 -1.67
C ALA A 414 17.27 0.14 -2.56
N ILE A 415 16.80 -0.07 -3.80
CA ILE A 415 16.27 0.98 -4.67
C ILE A 415 14.75 0.87 -4.65
N VAL A 416 14.05 1.96 -4.35
CA VAL A 416 12.60 2.02 -4.40
C VAL A 416 12.20 2.78 -5.67
N VAL A 417 11.37 2.15 -6.50
CA VAL A 417 10.83 2.75 -7.72
C VAL A 417 9.35 2.97 -7.48
N ALA A 418 8.89 4.22 -7.55
CA ALA A 418 7.54 4.59 -7.18
C ALA A 418 6.86 5.46 -8.24
N SER A 419 5.59 5.17 -8.51
CA SER A 419 4.78 5.94 -9.47
C SER A 419 4.46 7.34 -8.93
N ALA A 420 4.57 8.36 -9.78
CA ALA A 420 4.32 9.75 -9.41
C ALA A 420 2.85 10.05 -9.08
N GLY A 421 1.90 9.23 -9.54
CA GLY A 421 0.45 9.48 -9.43
C GLY A 421 -0.18 9.92 -10.76
N ASN A 422 -1.51 9.86 -10.82
CA ASN A 422 -2.32 10.11 -12.02
C ASN A 422 -3.25 11.32 -11.89
N GLU A 423 -3.01 12.19 -10.92
CA GLU A 423 -3.84 13.35 -10.58
C GLU A 423 -3.62 14.52 -11.55
N GLY A 424 -2.74 14.34 -12.54
CA GLY A 424 -2.60 15.27 -13.67
C GLY A 424 -3.74 15.20 -14.67
N ASP A 425 -4.68 14.26 -14.50
CA ASP A 425 -5.82 14.04 -15.41
C ASP A 425 -6.53 15.35 -15.77
N LEU A 426 -6.33 15.78 -17.03
CA LEU A 426 -6.79 17.06 -17.52
C LEU A 426 -8.32 17.18 -17.55
N ARG A 427 -9.05 16.06 -17.45
CA ARG A 427 -10.52 16.05 -17.32
C ARG A 427 -10.98 16.69 -16.02
N GLU A 428 -10.16 16.65 -14.98
CA GLU A 428 -10.43 17.19 -13.64
C GLU A 428 -9.67 18.49 -13.36
N MET A 429 -8.60 18.76 -14.13
CA MET A 429 -7.83 19.99 -13.95
C MET A 429 -8.52 21.21 -14.57
N PRO A 430 -8.51 22.37 -13.90
CA PRO A 430 -8.91 23.63 -14.52
C PRO A 430 -8.10 23.91 -15.79
N PRO A 431 -8.72 24.50 -16.85
CA PRO A 431 -7.99 24.86 -18.07
C PRO A 431 -6.75 25.72 -17.77
N GLY A 432 -5.58 25.27 -18.24
CA GLY A 432 -4.29 25.94 -17.99
C GLY A 432 -3.68 25.64 -16.61
N GLY A 433 -4.22 24.67 -15.86
CA GLY A 433 -3.64 24.16 -14.63
C GLY A 433 -2.23 23.60 -14.82
N LYS A 434 -1.39 23.74 -13.80
CA LYS A 434 -0.09 23.07 -13.75
C LYS A 434 -0.30 21.62 -13.30
N ARG A 435 0.48 20.70 -13.88
CA ARG A 435 0.51 19.30 -13.42
C ARG A 435 0.84 19.25 -11.91
N PRO A 436 0.13 18.45 -11.11
CA PRO A 436 0.47 18.25 -9.71
C PRO A 436 1.87 17.66 -9.58
N MET A 437 2.49 17.90 -8.42
CA MET A 437 3.74 17.24 -8.06
C MET A 437 3.47 15.76 -7.78
N ALA A 438 4.52 14.94 -7.84
CA ALA A 438 4.44 13.55 -7.43
C ALA A 438 3.82 13.38 -6.04
N LEU A 439 3.01 12.34 -5.89
CA LEU A 439 2.48 11.88 -4.61
C LEU A 439 3.48 10.94 -3.91
N TYR A 440 3.22 10.61 -2.65
CA TYR A 440 4.02 9.64 -1.91
C TYR A 440 3.64 8.21 -2.29
N PRO A 441 4.61 7.27 -2.38
CA PRO A 441 6.00 7.40 -1.95
C PRO A 441 6.96 8.04 -2.98
N ALA A 442 6.55 8.29 -4.23
CA ALA A 442 7.44 8.85 -5.25
C ALA A 442 8.04 10.20 -4.88
N ALA A 443 7.30 11.06 -4.19
CA ALA A 443 7.77 12.35 -3.70
C ALA A 443 8.98 12.26 -2.75
N PHE A 444 9.21 11.11 -2.08
CA PHE A 444 10.44 10.87 -1.31
C PHE A 444 11.69 10.91 -2.19
N GLY A 445 11.56 10.72 -3.51
CA GLY A 445 12.63 10.93 -4.48
C GLY A 445 13.19 12.34 -4.52
N ASN A 446 12.68 13.30 -3.73
CA ASN A 446 13.31 14.61 -3.50
C ASN A 446 14.23 14.66 -2.27
N SER A 447 14.08 13.73 -1.32
CA SER A 447 14.80 13.72 -0.03
C SER A 447 15.58 12.43 0.25
N ILE A 448 15.28 11.34 -0.46
CA ILE A 448 15.93 10.04 -0.35
C ILE A 448 16.53 9.69 -1.72
N ASP A 449 17.85 9.52 -1.80
CA ASP A 449 18.56 9.37 -3.09
C ASP A 449 18.22 8.08 -3.84
N ASN A 450 17.93 6.99 -3.12
CA ASN A 450 17.59 5.70 -3.71
C ASN A 450 16.07 5.51 -3.94
N VAL A 451 15.30 6.59 -3.92
CA VAL A 451 13.90 6.59 -4.37
C VAL A 451 13.82 7.23 -5.75
N ILE A 452 13.38 6.45 -6.74
CA ILE A 452 13.19 6.89 -8.12
C ILE A 452 11.70 7.17 -8.32
N ALA A 453 11.35 8.44 -8.48
CA ALA A 453 10.02 8.87 -8.87
C ALA A 453 9.82 8.66 -10.37
N VAL A 454 8.72 8.02 -10.77
CA VAL A 454 8.43 7.67 -12.17
C VAL A 454 7.12 8.30 -12.63
N GLY A 455 7.20 9.19 -13.61
CA GLY A 455 6.05 9.72 -14.35
C GLY A 455 5.78 8.92 -15.64
N ALA A 456 4.63 9.17 -16.25
CA ALA A 456 4.23 8.53 -17.51
C ALA A 456 4.44 9.47 -18.71
N ALA A 457 4.94 8.89 -19.80
CA ALA A 457 5.13 9.52 -21.09
C ALA A 457 4.39 8.74 -22.19
N THR A 458 3.99 9.46 -23.22
CA THR A 458 3.44 8.90 -24.46
C THR A 458 4.55 8.29 -25.31
N SER A 459 4.18 7.48 -26.29
CA SER A 459 5.07 6.91 -27.32
C SER A 459 5.83 7.98 -28.12
N ALA A 460 5.34 9.22 -28.14
CA ALA A 460 5.99 10.37 -28.76
C ALA A 460 6.98 11.11 -27.81
N GLY A 461 7.18 10.62 -26.59
CA GLY A 461 8.06 11.22 -25.58
C GLY A 461 7.49 12.46 -24.90
N ALA A 462 6.19 12.77 -25.10
CA ALA A 462 5.51 13.83 -24.36
C ALA A 462 5.02 13.29 -23.01
N ALA A 463 4.85 14.15 -22.00
CA ALA A 463 4.22 13.74 -20.75
C ALA A 463 2.76 13.34 -21.00
N ALA A 464 2.36 12.14 -20.54
CA ALA A 464 0.98 11.66 -20.64
C ALA A 464 0.04 12.62 -19.90
N SER A 465 -1.16 12.86 -20.40
CA SER A 465 -2.07 13.89 -19.85
C SER A 465 -2.35 13.67 -18.36
N TYR A 466 -2.49 12.42 -17.93
CA TYR A 466 -2.79 12.05 -16.55
C TYR A 466 -1.59 12.11 -15.59
N SER A 467 -0.35 12.09 -16.09
CA SER A 467 0.83 11.96 -15.22
C SER A 467 1.01 13.17 -14.29
N CYS A 468 1.20 12.90 -13.00
CA CYS A 468 1.85 13.82 -12.08
C CYS A 468 3.31 14.07 -12.49
N TYR A 469 3.85 15.22 -12.11
CA TYR A 469 5.24 15.58 -12.39
C TYR A 469 6.18 14.86 -11.41
N PRO A 470 7.10 13.97 -11.87
CA PRO A 470 7.93 13.15 -10.99
C PRO A 470 9.03 13.95 -10.26
N GLY A 471 9.09 15.27 -10.44
CA GLY A 471 10.11 16.12 -9.84
C GLY A 471 11.42 16.14 -10.65
N PRO A 472 12.35 17.03 -10.27
CA PRO A 472 13.57 17.27 -11.04
C PRO A 472 14.59 16.12 -11.00
N ARG A 473 14.46 15.20 -10.03
CA ARG A 473 15.31 14.00 -9.90
C ARG A 473 14.61 12.72 -10.40
N GLY A 474 13.34 12.83 -10.78
CA GLY A 474 12.56 11.71 -11.28
C GLY A 474 12.81 11.44 -12.76
N ILE A 475 12.25 10.34 -13.25
CA ILE A 475 12.26 9.95 -14.65
C ILE A 475 10.82 9.85 -15.17
N ALA A 476 10.65 9.89 -16.49
CA ALA A 476 9.41 9.49 -17.12
C ALA A 476 9.69 8.31 -18.07
N THR A 477 8.79 7.33 -18.07
CA THR A 477 8.86 6.16 -18.97
C THR A 477 7.55 6.01 -19.72
N TYR A 478 7.52 5.12 -20.71
CA TYR A 478 6.34 4.86 -21.51
C TYR A 478 5.17 4.34 -20.65
N GLY A 479 4.10 5.12 -20.57
CA GLY A 479 2.85 4.80 -19.87
C GLY A 479 1.60 5.01 -20.72
N GLY A 480 1.75 5.42 -21.99
CA GLY A 480 0.65 5.65 -22.91
C GLY A 480 -0.12 6.95 -22.63
N GLU A 481 -1.38 6.99 -23.05
CA GLU A 481 -2.29 8.14 -22.91
C GLU A 481 -3.73 7.67 -22.64
N VAL A 482 -4.55 8.54 -22.05
CA VAL A 482 -5.99 8.27 -21.89
C VAL A 482 -6.66 8.03 -23.25
N PRO A 483 -7.61 7.09 -23.36
CA PRO A 483 -8.35 6.85 -24.60
C PRO A 483 -9.22 8.05 -25.01
N ASP A 484 -9.47 8.20 -26.32
CA ASP A 484 -10.51 9.11 -26.80
C ASP A 484 -11.88 8.46 -26.70
N VAL A 485 -12.92 9.23 -26.37
CA VAL A 485 -14.30 8.76 -26.28
C VAL A 485 -15.26 9.60 -27.14
N GLN A 486 -16.27 8.94 -27.73
CA GLN A 486 -17.38 9.58 -28.45
C GLN A 486 -18.74 8.98 -28.03
N PRO A 487 -19.78 9.79 -27.77
CA PRO A 487 -19.76 11.26 -27.70
C PRO A 487 -18.91 11.74 -26.53
N LEU A 488 -18.45 12.99 -26.59
CA LEU A 488 -17.65 13.61 -25.53
C LEU A 488 -18.44 13.87 -24.25
N ASP A 489 -19.76 14.04 -24.35
CA ASP A 489 -20.63 14.33 -23.20
C ASP A 489 -21.03 13.03 -22.48
N PRO A 490 -20.67 12.84 -21.20
CA PRO A 490 -21.15 11.73 -20.39
C PRO A 490 -22.56 11.98 -19.81
N PRO A 491 -23.24 10.93 -19.32
CA PRO A 491 -22.98 9.52 -19.59
C PRO A 491 -23.54 9.12 -20.96
N SER A 492 -22.84 8.22 -21.65
CA SER A 492 -23.33 7.58 -22.89
C SER A 492 -23.52 6.10 -22.64
N SER A 493 -24.70 5.56 -23.00
CA SER A 493 -24.95 4.12 -22.94
C SER A 493 -24.23 3.31 -24.02
N ASN A 494 -23.59 3.98 -24.98
CA ASN A 494 -22.84 3.36 -26.08
C ASN A 494 -21.62 4.21 -26.43
N PRO A 495 -20.61 4.32 -25.55
CA PRO A 495 -19.39 5.06 -25.87
C PRO A 495 -18.60 4.31 -26.96
N VAL A 496 -18.09 5.05 -27.94
CA VAL A 496 -17.07 4.56 -28.87
C VAL A 496 -15.72 5.01 -28.32
N VAL A 497 -14.91 4.05 -27.88
CA VAL A 497 -13.59 4.29 -27.27
C VAL A 497 -12.50 3.97 -28.28
N THR A 498 -11.56 4.90 -28.48
CA THR A 498 -10.42 4.74 -29.38
C THR A 498 -9.12 4.83 -28.59
N VAL A 499 -8.39 3.72 -28.53
CA VAL A 499 -7.05 3.66 -27.92
C VAL A 499 -6.00 3.95 -28.98
N LYS A 500 -5.27 5.05 -28.79
CA LYS A 500 -4.18 5.46 -29.70
C LYS A 500 -2.81 5.07 -29.18
N ASP A 501 -2.65 5.11 -27.86
CA ASP A 501 -1.36 4.95 -27.21
C ASP A 501 -1.57 4.34 -25.81
N ALA A 502 -1.22 3.08 -25.63
CA ALA A 502 -1.38 2.40 -24.36
C ALA A 502 -0.33 1.29 -24.20
N PRO A 503 0.24 1.13 -22.99
CA PRO A 503 1.08 -0.01 -22.70
C PRO A 503 0.24 -1.29 -22.78
N ARG A 504 0.87 -2.33 -23.32
CA ARG A 504 0.29 -3.68 -23.38
C ARG A 504 0.82 -4.47 -22.20
N GLY A 505 0.02 -5.39 -21.69
CA GLY A 505 0.38 -6.21 -20.55
C GLY A 505 -0.41 -7.50 -20.49
N ILE A 506 -0.09 -8.30 -19.49
CA ILE A 506 -0.74 -9.59 -19.23
C ILE A 506 -1.85 -9.42 -18.18
N TYR A 507 -2.98 -10.08 -18.42
CA TYR A 507 -4.14 -10.12 -17.55
C TYR A 507 -4.60 -11.57 -17.42
N SER A 508 -5.18 -11.93 -16.27
CA SER A 508 -5.74 -13.26 -16.05
C SER A 508 -7.25 -13.30 -16.27
N SER A 509 -7.92 -12.15 -16.22
CA SER A 509 -9.37 -12.05 -16.43
C SER A 509 -9.77 -12.25 -17.91
N VAL A 510 -10.90 -12.94 -18.11
CA VAL A 510 -11.54 -13.09 -19.43
C VAL A 510 -12.63 -12.04 -19.68
N GLU A 511 -13.10 -11.35 -18.63
CA GLU A 511 -13.98 -10.18 -18.77
C GLU A 511 -13.33 -8.97 -18.12
N TYR A 512 -13.42 -7.83 -18.79
CA TYR A 512 -12.86 -6.59 -18.31
C TYR A 512 -13.97 -5.70 -17.76
N PRO A 513 -13.66 -4.82 -16.78
CA PRO A 513 -14.63 -3.84 -16.30
C PRO A 513 -15.21 -3.03 -17.46
N PRO A 514 -16.48 -2.57 -17.35
CA PRO A 514 -17.07 -1.72 -18.37
C PRO A 514 -16.23 -0.46 -18.56
N LEU A 515 -16.24 0.09 -19.78
CA LEU A 515 -15.47 1.31 -20.08
C LEU A 515 -16.14 2.57 -19.57
N SER A 516 -17.46 2.54 -19.34
CA SER A 516 -18.28 3.57 -18.71
C SER A 516 -19.38 2.91 -17.88
N ASP A 517 -19.87 3.65 -16.88
CA ASP A 517 -20.91 3.22 -15.92
C ASP A 517 -20.48 2.15 -14.89
N VAL A 518 -21.16 2.16 -13.74
CA VAL A 518 -20.96 1.17 -12.67
C VAL A 518 -21.49 -0.21 -13.13
N PRO A 519 -20.75 -1.32 -12.93
CA PRO A 519 -21.28 -2.65 -13.18
C PRO A 519 -22.58 -2.90 -12.41
N ALA A 520 -23.58 -3.50 -13.06
CA ALA A 520 -24.87 -3.79 -12.42
C ALA A 520 -24.75 -4.79 -11.25
N ASP A 521 -23.76 -5.69 -11.33
CA ASP A 521 -23.28 -6.58 -10.27
C ASP A 521 -21.80 -6.90 -10.56
N PRO A 522 -20.90 -6.98 -9.57
CA PRO A 522 -19.53 -7.42 -9.80
C PRO A 522 -19.51 -8.87 -10.35
N PRO A 523 -18.74 -9.18 -11.41
CA PRO A 523 -18.74 -10.51 -12.03
C PRO A 523 -18.37 -11.65 -11.07
N GLU A 524 -19.06 -12.79 -11.19
CA GLU A 524 -18.85 -13.99 -10.35
C GLU A 524 -17.40 -14.52 -10.41
N GLN A 525 -16.67 -14.23 -11.48
CA GLN A 525 -15.30 -14.71 -11.70
C GLN A 525 -14.22 -13.98 -10.88
N TYR A 526 -14.58 -12.88 -10.20
CA TYR A 526 -13.72 -12.22 -9.22
C TYR A 526 -13.75 -12.91 -7.85
N TYR A 527 -14.50 -14.01 -7.69
CA TYR A 527 -14.61 -14.80 -6.46
C TYR A 527 -13.83 -16.12 -6.50
#